data_AF-A0A4S2SR53-F1
#
_entry.id   AF-A0A4S2SR53-F1
#
_cell.length_a   1.000
_cell.length_b   1.000
_cell.length_c   1.000
_cell.angle_alpha   90.00
_cell.angle_beta   90.00
_cell.angle_gamma   90.00
#
_symmetry.space_group_name_H-M   'P 1'
#
loop_
_entity.id
_entity.type
_entity.pdbx_description
1 polymer ?
#
loop_
_entity_poly.entity_id
_entity_poly.type
_entity_poly.pdbx_seq_one_letter_code
_entity_poly.pdbx_strand_id
1 'polypeptide(L)'
;MPLILKPTENEPLGTYRDYEFPQVWARELHRRVFRRDRRNDEDEEWHGLPLWAVTTGMAALLPHVLVGDSSGRQGKVWLAWNHQDGSPQPDPDLIVEPVRSGLVVAALAKNEKARLRGRPEPVDLPELASVLDSFKAVDLCSDLRQLHVAKDGVLRDAEYRILPNLVATQLVADGWEVEHSGWEWESDGTAKEPKTYGTSRWRRVVSDEGAELISWPPYVYESKNKTAYPWSYTLRLTAQNHALDPRSNNLLHVRVGIRRWARSNVWDGKRAITAYLFTPSPWANTTSPFGRARMKWQPGPQGKKRPRRAVFRLTRFSGRRRRHGTDHDAVAYQVSCPAGRLRG
;
A
#
# COMPACT_ATOMS: atom_id res chain seq x y z
N MET A 1 7.69 -26.38 9.05
CA MET A 1 7.73 -26.84 7.64
C MET A 1 8.26 -25.67 6.79
N PRO A 2 9.44 -25.77 6.16
CA PRO A 2 9.96 -24.69 5.33
C PRO A 2 9.09 -24.54 4.08
N LEU A 3 8.70 -23.30 3.75
CA LEU A 3 8.15 -22.96 2.44
C LEU A 3 9.31 -23.04 1.44
N ILE A 4 9.53 -24.22 0.86
CA ILE A 4 10.46 -24.37 -0.25
C ILE A 4 9.67 -23.98 -1.49
N LEU A 5 9.81 -22.72 -1.92
CA LEU A 5 9.54 -22.37 -3.30
C LEU A 5 10.53 -23.21 -4.10
N LYS A 6 10.08 -24.32 -4.69
CA LYS A 6 10.91 -25.05 -5.64
C LYS A 6 11.14 -24.05 -6.78
N PRO A 7 12.37 -23.57 -6.99
CA PRO A 7 12.65 -22.83 -8.19
C PRO A 7 12.29 -23.79 -9.33
N THR A 8 11.29 -23.45 -10.11
CA THR A 8 11.18 -24.01 -11.45
C THR A 8 12.40 -23.46 -12.17
N GLU A 9 13.52 -24.19 -12.14
CA GLU A 9 14.84 -23.68 -12.57
C GLU A 9 14.82 -23.10 -13.99
N ASN A 10 13.77 -23.39 -14.78
CA ASN A 10 13.56 -22.92 -16.14
C ASN A 10 12.23 -22.20 -16.40
N GLU A 11 11.37 -21.99 -15.40
CA GLU A 11 10.09 -21.28 -15.60
C GLU A 11 10.09 -19.95 -14.85
N PRO A 12 9.61 -18.86 -15.49
CA PRO A 12 9.51 -17.57 -14.80
C PRO A 12 8.54 -17.69 -13.63
N LEU A 13 8.92 -17.15 -12.47
CA LEU A 13 8.04 -17.04 -11.31
C LEU A 13 6.77 -16.25 -11.65
N GLY A 14 6.90 -15.29 -12.57
CA GLY A 14 5.78 -14.55 -13.12
C GLY A 14 6.24 -13.51 -14.13
N THR A 15 5.26 -13.03 -14.89
CA THR A 15 5.45 -11.90 -15.81
C THR A 15 4.90 -10.64 -15.15
N TYR A 16 5.64 -9.54 -15.29
CA TYR A 16 5.21 -8.23 -14.80
C TYR A 16 5.51 -7.16 -15.84
N ARG A 17 4.71 -6.11 -15.84
CA ARG A 17 4.96 -4.92 -16.65
C ARG A 17 5.55 -3.85 -15.75
N ASP A 18 6.78 -3.42 -15.99
CA ASP A 18 7.33 -2.27 -15.26
C ASP A 18 7.01 -0.96 -15.96
N TYR A 19 6.91 0.08 -15.15
CA TYR A 19 6.70 1.45 -15.57
C TYR A 19 7.81 2.30 -14.98
N GLU A 20 8.42 3.10 -15.83
CA GLU A 20 9.28 4.19 -15.38
C GLU A 20 8.45 5.45 -15.13
N PHE A 21 8.86 6.27 -14.17
CA PHE A 21 8.23 7.58 -14.02
C PHE A 21 8.61 8.46 -15.22
N PRO A 22 7.64 9.00 -15.99
CA PRO A 22 7.94 9.75 -17.21
C PRO A 22 8.85 10.95 -16.94
N GLN A 23 10.01 10.99 -17.59
CA GLN A 23 11.02 12.02 -17.35
C GLN A 23 10.55 13.40 -17.81
N VAL A 24 9.65 13.46 -18.79
CA VAL A 24 8.96 14.71 -19.18
C VAL A 24 8.16 15.27 -18.00
N TRP A 25 7.40 14.43 -17.29
CA TRP A 25 6.63 14.87 -16.11
C TRP A 25 7.55 15.33 -14.98
N ALA A 26 8.59 14.56 -14.68
CA ALA A 26 9.57 14.92 -13.65
C ALA A 26 10.21 16.28 -13.92
N ARG A 27 10.61 16.53 -15.17
CA ARG A 27 11.21 17.79 -15.61
C ARG A 27 10.24 18.96 -15.46
N GLU A 28 8.98 18.80 -15.89
CA GLU A 28 7.96 19.85 -15.74
C GLU A 28 7.66 20.18 -14.27
N LEU A 29 7.51 19.15 -13.42
CA LEU A 29 7.30 19.32 -11.98
C LEU A 29 8.45 20.07 -11.33
N HIS A 30 9.69 19.69 -11.62
CA HIS A 30 10.87 20.37 -11.08
C HIS A 30 11.01 21.81 -11.60
N ARG A 31 10.75 22.04 -12.89
CA ARG A 31 10.90 23.36 -13.51
C ARG A 31 9.88 24.37 -13.00
N ARG A 32 8.62 23.93 -12.87
CA ARG A 32 7.47 24.84 -12.68
C ARG A 32 6.93 24.82 -11.26
N VAL A 33 6.90 23.66 -10.62
CA VAL A 33 6.15 23.46 -9.36
C VAL A 33 7.07 23.51 -8.14
N PHE A 34 8.12 22.69 -8.12
CA PHE A 34 9.04 22.59 -6.99
C PHE A 34 10.16 23.62 -7.14
N ARG A 35 9.86 24.88 -6.79
CA ARG A 35 10.83 25.98 -6.86
C ARG A 35 12.01 25.74 -5.90
N ARG A 36 13.19 26.20 -6.31
CA ARG A 36 14.39 26.27 -5.46
C ARG A 36 14.13 27.23 -4.28
N ASP A 37 14.44 26.79 -3.07
CA ASP A 37 14.47 27.70 -1.92
C ASP A 37 15.75 28.53 -2.01
N ARG A 38 15.63 29.76 -2.54
CA ARG A 38 16.75 30.70 -2.70
C ARG A 38 17.37 31.17 -1.37
N ARG A 39 16.83 30.77 -0.21
CA ARG A 39 17.31 31.25 1.09
C ARG A 39 18.41 30.40 1.71
N ASN A 40 18.62 29.17 1.22
CA ASN A 40 19.69 28.27 1.66
C ASN A 40 20.55 27.90 0.44
N ASP A 41 21.32 28.88 -0.06
CA ASP A 41 22.20 28.71 -1.23
C ASP A 41 23.38 27.74 -0.99
N GLU A 42 23.57 27.25 0.24
CA GLU A 42 24.68 26.33 0.56
C GLU A 42 24.27 24.84 0.60
N ASP A 43 22.98 24.53 0.68
CA ASP A 43 22.46 23.16 0.63
C ASP A 43 21.39 23.07 -0.47
N GLU A 44 21.81 22.85 -1.72
CA GLU A 44 20.94 22.59 -2.89
C GLU A 44 20.16 21.26 -2.73
N GLU A 45 19.27 21.14 -1.74
CA GLU A 45 18.35 20.01 -1.68
C GLU A 45 17.21 20.22 -2.68
N TRP A 46 17.38 19.65 -3.88
CA TRP A 46 16.27 19.38 -4.78
C TRP A 46 15.15 18.70 -3.98
N HIS A 47 14.01 19.38 -3.86
CA HIS A 47 12.85 18.79 -3.22
C HIS A 47 12.41 17.58 -4.03
N GLY A 48 12.76 16.38 -3.56
CA GLY A 48 12.40 15.13 -4.22
C GLY A 48 10.89 15.05 -4.48
N LEU A 49 10.53 14.52 -5.65
CA LEU A 49 9.14 14.28 -6.02
C LEU A 49 8.50 13.38 -4.96
N PRO A 50 7.36 13.78 -4.36
CA PRO A 50 6.75 13.01 -3.28
C PRO A 50 5.94 11.81 -3.83
N LEU A 51 6.57 10.97 -4.65
CA LEU A 51 5.90 9.83 -5.29
C LEU A 51 5.40 8.81 -4.27
N TRP A 52 5.91 8.83 -3.04
CA TRP A 52 5.37 8.01 -1.94
C TRP A 52 3.83 8.14 -1.82
N ALA A 53 3.27 9.34 -2.00
CA ALA A 53 1.82 9.55 -1.87
C ALA A 53 1.06 8.94 -3.06
N VAL A 54 1.63 9.08 -4.26
CA VAL A 54 1.10 8.48 -5.49
C VAL A 54 1.10 6.96 -5.38
N THR A 55 2.24 6.39 -5.03
CA THR A 55 2.45 4.97 -4.83
C THR A 55 1.51 4.40 -3.77
N THR A 56 1.30 5.11 -2.65
CA THR A 56 0.35 4.69 -1.61
C THR A 56 -1.09 4.68 -2.14
N GLY A 57 -1.49 5.72 -2.88
CA GLY A 57 -2.83 5.81 -3.47
C GLY A 57 -3.08 4.72 -4.51
N MET A 58 -2.10 4.48 -5.38
CA MET A 58 -2.16 3.41 -6.37
C MET A 58 -2.29 2.04 -5.73
N ALA A 59 -1.46 1.72 -4.74
CA ALA A 59 -1.55 0.43 -4.08
C ALA A 59 -2.93 0.22 -3.41
N ALA A 60 -3.53 1.28 -2.86
CA ALA A 60 -4.85 1.22 -2.24
C ALA A 60 -6.01 1.04 -3.24
N LEU A 61 -5.89 1.59 -4.46
CA LEU A 61 -6.95 1.60 -5.47
C LEU A 61 -6.80 0.49 -6.51
N LEU A 62 -5.55 0.08 -6.78
CA LEU A 62 -5.17 -0.80 -7.87
C LEU A 62 -4.50 -2.06 -7.32
N PRO A 63 -5.27 -3.13 -7.11
CA PRO A 63 -4.83 -4.33 -6.40
C PRO A 63 -3.63 -5.08 -7.01
N HIS A 64 -3.42 -4.94 -8.31
CA HIS A 64 -2.38 -5.63 -9.05
C HIS A 64 -1.10 -4.80 -9.19
N VAL A 65 -1.08 -3.56 -8.69
CA VAL A 65 0.14 -2.74 -8.63
C VAL A 65 1.10 -3.33 -7.62
N LEU A 66 2.30 -3.60 -8.10
CA LEU A 66 3.50 -3.92 -7.35
C LEU A 66 4.30 -2.63 -7.24
N VAL A 67 4.55 -2.18 -6.03
CA VAL A 67 5.18 -0.88 -5.80
C VAL A 67 6.70 -1.00 -5.95
N GLY A 68 7.29 -0.14 -6.79
CA GLY A 68 8.73 -0.04 -7.01
C GLY A 68 9.41 1.11 -6.25
N ASP A 69 10.28 1.84 -6.93
CA ASP A 69 11.00 3.00 -6.41
C ASP A 69 10.13 4.26 -6.41
N SER A 70 10.19 5.05 -5.34
CA SER A 70 9.49 6.34 -5.23
C SER A 70 10.39 7.54 -5.56
N SER A 71 11.62 7.30 -6.05
CA SER A 71 12.56 8.36 -6.39
C SER A 71 12.24 9.09 -7.70
N GLY A 72 11.56 8.42 -8.65
CA GLY A 72 11.31 8.95 -10.00
C GLY A 72 12.56 9.08 -10.88
N ARG A 73 13.68 8.45 -10.49
CA ARG A 73 14.93 8.46 -11.27
C ARG A 73 14.75 7.73 -12.60
N GLN A 74 15.41 8.24 -13.64
CA GLN A 74 15.46 7.61 -14.96
C GLN A 74 16.06 6.19 -14.87
N GLY A 75 15.50 5.24 -15.63
CA GLY A 75 16.00 3.85 -15.64
C GLY A 75 15.66 3.06 -14.37
N LYS A 76 14.84 3.61 -13.47
CA LYS A 76 14.36 2.92 -12.27
C LYS A 76 12.89 2.58 -12.40
N VAL A 77 12.56 1.35 -12.01
CA VAL A 77 11.18 0.87 -11.94
C VAL A 77 10.44 1.65 -10.86
N TRP A 78 9.44 2.42 -11.27
CA TRP A 78 8.57 3.16 -10.35
C TRP A 78 7.36 2.32 -9.94
N LEU A 79 6.67 1.73 -10.92
CA LEU A 79 5.58 0.78 -10.69
C LEU A 79 5.88 -0.51 -11.44
N ALA A 80 5.43 -1.62 -10.89
CA ALA A 80 5.29 -2.86 -11.63
C ALA A 80 3.82 -3.30 -11.56
N TRP A 81 3.35 -4.00 -12.57
CA TRP A 81 2.00 -4.56 -12.61
C TRP A 81 2.10 -6.05 -12.82
N ASN A 82 1.42 -6.83 -11.98
CA ASN A 82 1.40 -8.28 -12.18
C ASN A 82 0.66 -8.65 -13.47
N HIS A 83 1.37 -9.22 -14.43
CA HIS A 83 0.86 -9.63 -15.73
C HIS A 83 0.85 -11.16 -15.84
N GLN A 84 0.13 -11.81 -14.92
CA GLN A 84 -0.16 -13.24 -15.04
C GLN A 84 -1.30 -13.46 -16.04
N ASP A 85 -1.32 -14.63 -16.67
CA ASP A 85 -2.26 -14.97 -17.74
C ASP A 85 -3.71 -14.63 -17.35
N GLY A 86 -4.35 -13.80 -18.18
CA GLY A 86 -5.73 -13.34 -17.97
C GLY A 86 -5.90 -12.18 -16.99
N SER A 87 -4.83 -11.63 -16.39
CA SER A 87 -4.95 -10.40 -15.60
C SER A 87 -5.23 -9.22 -16.55
N PRO A 88 -6.23 -8.36 -16.23
CA PRO A 88 -6.52 -7.21 -17.05
C PRO A 88 -5.28 -6.30 -17.10
N GLN A 89 -4.91 -5.90 -18.30
CA GLN A 89 -3.89 -4.87 -18.49
C GLN A 89 -4.38 -3.59 -17.80
N PRO A 90 -3.52 -2.90 -17.03
CA PRO A 90 -3.94 -1.64 -16.44
C PRO A 90 -4.18 -0.65 -17.57
N ASP A 91 -5.35 -0.02 -17.55
CA ASP A 91 -5.62 1.12 -18.41
C ASP A 91 -4.64 2.23 -18.05
N PRO A 92 -3.76 2.66 -18.98
CA PRO A 92 -2.80 3.73 -18.71
C PRO A 92 -3.46 5.03 -18.26
N ASP A 93 -4.67 5.34 -18.73
CA ASP A 93 -5.41 6.53 -18.28
C ASP A 93 -5.81 6.40 -16.79
N LEU A 94 -6.14 5.18 -16.35
CA LEU A 94 -6.40 4.90 -14.93
C LEU A 94 -5.15 4.94 -14.06
N ILE A 95 -3.95 4.83 -14.63
CA ILE A 95 -2.69 5.05 -13.89
C ILE A 95 -2.48 6.55 -13.68
N VAL A 96 -2.74 7.38 -14.70
CA VAL A 96 -2.48 8.83 -14.64
C VAL A 96 -3.31 9.53 -13.56
N GLU A 97 -4.58 9.17 -13.38
CA GLU A 97 -5.47 9.86 -12.42
C GLU A 97 -5.02 9.73 -10.94
N PRO A 98 -4.61 8.55 -10.44
CA PRO A 98 -3.94 8.41 -9.15
C PRO A 98 -2.63 9.19 -9.03
N VAL A 99 -1.86 9.35 -10.11
CA VAL A 99 -0.65 10.21 -10.11
C VAL A 99 -1.03 11.65 -9.82
N ARG A 100 -1.97 12.18 -10.60
CA ARG A 100 -2.46 13.56 -10.44
C ARG A 100 -2.96 13.78 -9.02
N SER A 101 -3.85 12.91 -8.55
CA SER A 101 -4.45 13.00 -7.22
C SER A 101 -3.40 12.88 -6.11
N GLY A 102 -2.48 11.92 -6.21
CA GLY A 102 -1.42 11.70 -5.24
C GLY A 102 -0.45 12.88 -5.12
N LEU A 103 -0.09 13.51 -6.24
CA LEU A 103 0.77 14.69 -6.27
C LEU A 103 0.08 15.90 -5.63
N VAL A 104 -1.22 16.12 -5.89
CA VAL A 104 -2.00 17.18 -5.22
C VAL A 104 -2.04 16.98 -3.71
N VAL A 105 -2.34 15.75 -3.26
CA VAL A 105 -2.37 15.42 -1.82
C VAL A 105 -1.02 15.65 -1.16
N ALA A 106 0.07 15.24 -1.82
CA ALA A 106 1.42 15.46 -1.31
C ALA A 106 1.78 16.95 -1.23
N ALA A 107 1.41 17.73 -2.25
CA ALA A 107 1.62 19.18 -2.28
C ALA A 107 0.89 19.88 -1.13
N LEU A 108 -0.40 19.56 -0.93
CA LEU A 108 -1.21 20.10 0.17
C LEU A 108 -0.59 19.75 1.53
N ALA A 109 -0.16 18.50 1.73
CA ALA A 109 0.49 18.08 2.98
C ALA A 109 1.81 18.82 3.23
N LYS A 110 2.57 19.12 2.16
CA LYS A 110 3.83 19.88 2.24
C LYS A 110 3.58 21.35 2.58
N ASN A 111 2.60 22.00 1.93
CA ASN A 111 2.21 23.39 2.22
C ASN A 111 1.67 23.53 3.65
N GLU A 112 0.84 22.59 4.10
CA GLU A 112 0.34 22.57 5.49
C GLU A 112 1.50 22.52 6.49
N LYS A 113 2.47 21.62 6.27
CA LYS A 113 3.64 21.48 7.14
C LYS A 113 4.51 22.74 7.15
N ALA A 114 4.64 23.43 6.01
CA ALA A 114 5.36 24.71 5.93
C ALA A 114 4.64 25.82 6.71
N ARG A 115 3.31 25.94 6.53
CA ARG A 115 2.47 26.90 7.24
C ARG A 115 2.54 26.72 8.76
N LEU A 116 2.44 25.46 9.24
CA LEU A 116 2.57 25.14 10.67
C LEU A 116 3.95 25.50 11.25
N ARG A 117 4.97 25.68 10.40
CA ARG A 117 6.32 26.11 10.78
C ARG A 117 6.58 27.60 10.55
N GLY A 118 5.56 28.38 10.16
CA GLY A 118 5.72 29.79 9.79
C GLY A 118 6.60 30.01 8.56
N ARG A 119 6.73 29.00 7.69
CA ARG A 119 7.50 29.07 6.44
C ARG A 119 6.57 29.34 5.26
N PRO A 120 7.06 29.99 4.18
CA PRO A 120 6.28 30.14 2.95
C PRO A 120 5.94 28.77 2.36
N GLU A 121 4.82 28.71 1.64
CA GLU A 121 4.37 27.49 0.98
C GLU A 121 5.36 27.10 -0.14
N PRO A 122 5.94 25.88 -0.09
CA PRO A 122 6.97 25.48 -1.05
C PRO A 122 6.41 24.98 -2.39
N VAL A 123 5.09 24.85 -2.53
CA VAL A 123 4.44 24.34 -3.74
C VAL A 123 3.37 25.31 -4.23
N ASP A 124 3.48 25.75 -5.48
CA ASP A 124 2.48 26.55 -6.18
C ASP A 124 1.37 25.63 -6.71
N LEU A 125 0.20 25.62 -6.03
CA LEU A 125 -0.90 24.71 -6.35
C LEU A 125 -1.57 25.00 -7.70
N PRO A 126 -1.83 26.26 -8.10
CA PRO A 126 -2.28 26.57 -9.46
C PRO A 126 -1.32 26.07 -10.55
N GLU A 127 -0.02 26.28 -10.35
CA GLU A 127 0.98 25.83 -11.30
C GLU A 127 1.09 24.30 -11.35
N LEU A 128 0.97 23.63 -10.20
CA LEU A 128 0.85 22.17 -10.14
C LEU A 128 -0.36 21.68 -10.95
N ALA A 129 -1.53 22.28 -10.77
CA ALA A 129 -2.73 21.90 -11.53
C ALA A 129 -2.49 22.05 -13.05
N SER A 130 -1.90 23.16 -13.49
CA SER A 130 -1.54 23.38 -14.91
C SER A 130 -0.59 22.31 -15.45
N VAL A 131 0.42 21.90 -14.68
CA VAL A 131 1.36 20.83 -15.08
C VAL A 131 0.67 19.46 -15.11
N LEU A 132 -0.18 19.16 -14.13
CA LEU A 132 -0.89 17.89 -14.06
C LEU A 132 -1.89 17.69 -15.21
N ASP A 133 -2.48 18.77 -15.72
CA ASP A 133 -3.36 18.74 -16.90
C ASP A 133 -2.62 18.32 -18.17
N SER A 134 -1.29 18.52 -18.23
CA SER A 134 -0.49 18.11 -19.39
C SER A 134 -0.05 16.65 -19.34
N PHE A 135 -0.26 15.93 -18.23
CA PHE A 135 0.14 14.51 -18.12
C PHE A 135 -0.75 13.66 -19.02
N LYS A 136 -0.18 12.85 -19.89
CA LYS A 136 -0.96 11.99 -20.80
C LYS A 136 -0.53 10.53 -20.65
N ALA A 137 -1.48 9.61 -20.80
CA ALA A 137 -1.20 8.17 -20.78
C ALA A 137 -0.08 7.75 -21.75
N VAL A 138 0.02 8.41 -22.91
CA VAL A 138 1.08 8.16 -23.91
C VAL A 138 2.49 8.43 -23.40
N ASP A 139 2.65 9.22 -22.33
CA ASP A 139 3.95 9.51 -21.74
C ASP A 139 4.44 8.35 -20.84
N LEU A 140 3.56 7.40 -20.48
CA LEU A 140 3.91 6.22 -19.68
C LEU A 140 4.67 5.22 -20.56
N CYS A 141 5.95 5.04 -20.25
CA CYS A 141 6.76 3.96 -20.83
C CYS A 141 6.61 2.71 -19.97
N SER A 142 6.42 1.56 -20.62
CA SER A 142 6.35 0.27 -19.93
C SER A 142 6.99 -0.85 -20.72
N ASP A 143 7.73 -1.72 -20.04
CA ASP A 143 8.27 -2.94 -20.64
C ASP A 143 7.63 -4.17 -19.99
N LEU A 144 7.41 -5.20 -20.81
CA LEU A 144 7.02 -6.50 -20.29
C LEU A 144 8.27 -7.28 -19.88
N ARG A 145 8.31 -7.78 -18.66
CA ARG A 145 9.44 -8.50 -18.10
C ARG A 145 9.01 -9.80 -17.44
N GLN A 146 9.89 -10.78 -17.45
CA GLN A 146 9.74 -12.03 -16.73
C GLN A 146 10.71 -12.06 -15.56
N LEU A 147 10.22 -12.40 -14.38
CA LEU A 147 11.07 -12.63 -13.21
C LEU A 147 11.50 -14.09 -13.17
N HIS A 148 12.79 -14.32 -13.32
CA HIS A 148 13.41 -15.64 -13.14
C HIS A 148 14.15 -15.69 -11.81
N VAL A 149 13.91 -16.73 -11.01
CA VAL A 149 14.60 -16.94 -9.74
C VAL A 149 15.41 -18.22 -9.83
N ALA A 150 16.71 -18.09 -10.15
CA ALA A 150 17.64 -19.21 -10.17
C ALA A 150 18.38 -19.33 -8.83
N LYS A 151 18.80 -20.55 -8.48
CA LYS A 151 19.47 -20.88 -7.22
C LYS A 151 20.70 -20.00 -6.93
N ASP A 152 21.43 -19.63 -7.97
CA ASP A 152 22.63 -18.78 -7.89
C ASP A 152 22.52 -17.49 -8.75
N GLY A 153 21.31 -17.19 -9.24
CA GLY A 153 21.08 -16.02 -10.09
C GLY A 153 21.04 -14.74 -9.26
N VAL A 154 21.74 -13.69 -9.70
CA VAL A 154 21.65 -12.37 -9.04
C VAL A 154 20.42 -11.64 -9.57
N LEU A 155 19.50 -11.27 -8.66
CA LEU A 155 18.36 -10.42 -9.00
C LEU A 155 18.82 -8.98 -9.25
N ARG A 156 18.17 -8.29 -10.19
CA ARG A 156 18.31 -6.85 -10.38
C ARG A 156 17.66 -6.10 -9.21
N ASP A 157 18.10 -4.87 -8.97
CA ASP A 157 17.60 -3.99 -7.88
C ASP A 157 16.05 -3.93 -7.80
N ALA A 158 15.38 -3.73 -8.94
CA ALA A 158 13.92 -3.71 -9.00
C ALA A 158 13.29 -5.08 -8.70
N GLU A 159 13.95 -6.17 -9.09
CA GLU A 159 13.45 -7.53 -8.93
C GLU A 159 13.40 -7.96 -7.47
N TYR A 160 14.32 -7.49 -6.61
CA TYR A 160 14.22 -7.71 -5.16
C TYR A 160 12.95 -7.10 -4.55
N ARG A 161 12.47 -5.97 -5.09
CA ARG A 161 11.23 -5.33 -4.61
C ARG A 161 9.99 -6.05 -5.12
N ILE A 162 10.06 -6.57 -6.34
CA ILE A 162 8.97 -7.23 -7.04
C ILE A 162 8.79 -8.68 -6.57
N LEU A 163 9.88 -9.39 -6.27
CA LEU A 163 9.87 -10.81 -5.90
C LEU A 163 8.86 -11.14 -4.79
N PRO A 164 8.87 -10.49 -3.61
CA PRO A 164 7.90 -10.80 -2.56
C PRO A 164 6.45 -10.61 -2.98
N ASN A 165 6.20 -9.65 -3.87
CA ASN A 165 4.88 -9.34 -4.37
C ASN A 165 4.38 -10.37 -5.39
N LEU A 166 5.26 -10.88 -6.26
CA LEU A 166 4.92 -11.98 -7.17
C LEU A 166 4.67 -13.27 -6.41
N VAL A 167 5.53 -13.63 -5.44
CA VAL A 167 5.29 -14.78 -4.55
C VAL A 167 3.95 -14.64 -3.82
N ALA A 168 3.69 -13.49 -3.21
CA ALA A 168 2.42 -13.25 -2.53
C ALA A 168 1.21 -13.38 -3.47
N THR A 169 1.33 -12.94 -4.72
CA THR A 169 0.25 -13.06 -5.70
C THR A 169 0.02 -14.50 -6.10
N GLN A 170 1.10 -15.25 -6.34
CA GLN A 170 1.02 -16.68 -6.63
C GLN A 170 0.35 -17.46 -5.50
N LEU A 171 0.74 -17.22 -4.24
CA LEU A 171 0.12 -17.87 -3.08
C LEU A 171 -1.40 -17.60 -3.00
N VAL A 172 -1.84 -16.38 -3.32
CA VAL A 172 -3.28 -16.06 -3.36
C VAL A 172 -3.97 -16.70 -4.56
N ALA A 173 -3.34 -16.71 -5.74
CA ALA A 173 -3.89 -17.29 -6.96
C ALA A 173 -4.06 -18.81 -6.85
N ASP A 174 -3.08 -19.49 -6.24
CA ASP A 174 -3.12 -20.92 -5.93
C ASP A 174 -4.13 -21.30 -4.84
N GLY A 175 -4.84 -20.31 -4.29
CA GLY A 175 -5.88 -20.53 -3.30
C GLY A 175 -5.34 -21.04 -1.97
N TRP A 176 -4.10 -20.67 -1.59
CA TRP A 176 -3.50 -21.14 -0.35
C TRP A 176 -4.39 -20.86 0.87
N GLU A 177 -4.68 -21.93 1.59
CA GLU A 177 -5.54 -21.90 2.77
C GLU A 177 -4.69 -21.80 4.05
N VAL A 178 -5.29 -21.22 5.07
CA VAL A 178 -4.74 -21.08 6.42
C VAL A 178 -5.63 -21.89 7.35
N GLU A 179 -5.09 -22.99 7.84
CA GLU A 179 -5.75 -23.78 8.86
C GLU A 179 -5.62 -23.08 10.22
N HIS A 180 -6.76 -22.89 10.89
CA HIS A 180 -6.82 -22.40 12.25
C HIS A 180 -6.88 -23.59 13.19
N SER A 181 -5.75 -23.99 13.75
CA SER A 181 -5.67 -25.06 14.74
C SER A 181 -5.23 -24.54 16.10
N GLY A 182 -5.54 -25.30 17.14
CA GLY A 182 -5.09 -25.00 18.49
C GLY A 182 -5.30 -26.18 19.42
N TRP A 183 -4.59 -26.11 20.54
CA TRP A 183 -4.53 -27.18 21.52
C TRP A 183 -5.71 -27.06 22.49
N GLU A 184 -6.50 -28.12 22.59
CA GLU A 184 -7.39 -28.32 23.73
C GLU A 184 -6.56 -28.93 24.87
N TRP A 185 -6.70 -28.41 26.07
CA TRP A 185 -6.01 -28.94 27.25
C TRP A 185 -7.00 -29.71 28.10
N GLU A 186 -6.60 -30.89 28.55
CA GLU A 186 -7.34 -31.71 29.51
C GLU A 186 -7.31 -31.09 30.91
N SER A 187 -8.20 -31.58 31.79
CA SER A 187 -8.24 -31.11 33.19
C SER A 187 -6.97 -31.43 33.98
N ASP A 188 -6.21 -32.45 33.55
CA ASP A 188 -4.93 -32.83 34.16
C ASP A 188 -3.73 -32.05 33.59
N GLY A 189 -3.97 -31.12 32.65
CA GLY A 189 -2.94 -30.31 32.01
C GLY A 189 -2.23 -31.00 30.84
N THR A 190 -2.67 -32.18 30.41
CA THR A 190 -2.17 -32.80 29.18
C THR A 190 -2.79 -32.15 27.94
N ALA A 191 -2.00 -32.01 26.87
CA ALA A 191 -2.48 -31.44 25.63
C ALA A 191 -3.15 -32.53 24.79
N LYS A 192 -4.41 -32.32 24.38
CA LYS A 192 -5.08 -33.17 23.38
C LYS A 192 -4.47 -32.96 22.00
N GLU A 193 -4.80 -33.84 21.05
CA GLU A 193 -4.48 -33.59 19.64
C GLU A 193 -4.98 -32.21 19.18
N PRO A 194 -4.20 -31.50 18.34
CA PRO A 194 -4.58 -30.19 17.86
C PRO A 194 -5.89 -30.30 17.07
N LYS A 195 -6.84 -29.43 17.41
CA LYS A 195 -8.14 -29.40 16.76
C LYS A 195 -8.19 -28.27 15.75
N THR A 196 -8.66 -28.60 14.54
CA THR A 196 -8.93 -27.61 13.50
C THR A 196 -10.28 -26.95 13.74
N TYR A 197 -10.27 -25.63 13.88
CA TYR A 197 -11.46 -24.81 14.13
C TYR A 197 -12.05 -24.19 12.86
N GLY A 198 -11.31 -24.22 11.76
CA GLY A 198 -11.75 -23.72 10.46
C GLY A 198 -10.59 -23.37 9.56
N THR A 199 -10.91 -22.93 8.34
CA THR A 199 -9.93 -22.46 7.36
C THR A 199 -10.26 -21.04 6.92
N SER A 200 -9.23 -20.28 6.58
CA SER A 200 -9.36 -19.01 5.86
C SER A 200 -8.41 -19.00 4.67
N ARG A 201 -8.45 -17.96 3.84
CA ARG A 201 -7.53 -17.81 2.70
C ARG A 201 -6.64 -16.62 2.87
N TRP A 202 -5.45 -16.69 2.28
CA TRP A 202 -4.60 -15.50 2.20
C TRP A 202 -5.23 -14.45 1.29
N ARG A 203 -5.18 -13.20 1.74
CA ARG A 203 -5.45 -12.03 0.93
C ARG A 203 -4.28 -11.08 0.99
N ARG A 204 -3.94 -10.45 -0.13
CA ARG A 204 -2.90 -9.42 -0.16
C ARG A 204 -3.33 -8.19 0.63
N VAL A 205 -2.35 -7.45 1.10
CA VAL A 205 -2.50 -6.16 1.77
C VAL A 205 -1.45 -5.24 1.18
N VAL A 206 -1.83 -3.98 0.96
CA VAL A 206 -0.87 -2.93 0.60
C VAL A 206 0.23 -2.84 1.66
N SER A 207 1.47 -3.07 1.24
CA SER A 207 2.67 -2.90 2.07
C SER A 207 3.59 -1.87 1.46
N ASP A 208 4.30 -1.14 2.32
CA ASP A 208 5.30 -0.15 1.91
C ASP A 208 6.61 -0.84 1.52
N GLU A 209 6.82 -2.06 2.05
CA GLU A 209 8.04 -2.86 1.89
C GLU A 209 7.66 -4.34 1.75
N GLY A 210 8.12 -4.96 0.67
CA GLY A 210 7.83 -6.35 0.34
C GLY A 210 6.33 -6.57 0.10
N ALA A 211 5.82 -7.72 0.53
CA ALA A 211 4.40 -8.07 0.46
C ALA A 211 3.85 -8.44 1.84
N GLU A 212 2.60 -8.10 2.10
CA GLU A 212 1.88 -8.52 3.30
C GLU A 212 0.63 -9.29 2.86
N LEU A 213 0.41 -10.46 3.47
CA LEU A 213 -0.80 -11.25 3.38
C LEU A 213 -1.50 -11.25 4.73
N ILE A 214 -2.82 -11.31 4.71
CA ILE A 214 -3.67 -11.48 5.89
C ILE A 214 -4.67 -12.60 5.64
N SER A 215 -4.87 -13.45 6.65
CA SER A 215 -5.85 -14.53 6.56
C SER A 215 -7.27 -13.94 6.67
N TRP A 216 -8.15 -14.29 5.73
CA TRP A 216 -9.50 -13.73 5.64
C TRP A 216 -10.52 -14.78 5.15
N PRO A 217 -11.76 -14.82 5.68
CA PRO A 217 -12.29 -14.00 6.80
C PRO A 217 -11.52 -14.22 8.11
N PRO A 218 -11.59 -13.29 9.08
CA PRO A 218 -10.90 -13.45 10.35
C PRO A 218 -11.56 -14.58 11.14
N TYR A 219 -10.76 -15.42 11.79
CA TYR A 219 -11.27 -16.41 12.72
C TYR A 219 -11.77 -15.74 14.00
N VAL A 220 -12.86 -16.25 14.59
CA VAL A 220 -13.48 -15.67 15.77
C VAL A 220 -13.29 -16.60 16.96
N TYR A 221 -12.45 -16.18 17.90
CA TYR A 221 -12.37 -16.83 19.21
C TYR A 221 -13.48 -16.28 20.12
N GLU A 222 -14.33 -17.15 20.65
CA GLU A 222 -15.37 -16.77 21.61
C GLU A 222 -14.91 -17.09 23.04
N SER A 223 -14.89 -16.07 23.90
CA SER A 223 -14.54 -16.26 25.31
C SER A 223 -15.65 -16.98 26.08
N LYS A 224 -15.35 -17.46 27.30
CA LYS A 224 -16.35 -18.03 28.21
C LYS A 224 -17.56 -17.11 28.43
N ASN A 225 -17.36 -15.79 28.38
CA ASN A 225 -18.40 -14.77 28.54
C ASN A 225 -19.06 -14.37 27.21
N LYS A 226 -19.03 -15.23 26.18
CA LYS A 226 -19.63 -14.96 24.86
C LYS A 226 -19.06 -13.73 24.15
N THR A 227 -17.86 -13.30 24.52
CA THR A 227 -17.20 -12.15 23.88
C THR A 227 -16.41 -12.65 22.67
N ALA A 228 -16.79 -12.18 21.49
CA ALA A 228 -16.13 -12.51 20.23
C ALA A 228 -14.85 -11.69 20.02
N TYR A 229 -13.75 -12.38 19.76
CA TYR A 229 -12.43 -11.83 19.49
C TYR A 229 -11.97 -12.26 18.09
N PRO A 230 -12.36 -11.51 17.04
CA PRO A 230 -11.88 -11.78 15.69
C PRO A 230 -10.36 -11.53 15.57
N TRP A 231 -9.64 -12.43 14.92
CA TRP A 231 -8.22 -12.30 14.63
C TRP A 231 -7.86 -12.95 13.29
N SER A 232 -6.73 -12.54 12.72
CA SER A 232 -6.17 -13.07 11.47
C SER A 232 -4.70 -13.37 11.64
N TYR A 233 -4.20 -14.38 10.93
CA TYR A 233 -2.76 -14.52 10.72
C TYR A 233 -2.29 -13.48 9.72
N THR A 234 -1.03 -13.07 9.84
CA THR A 234 -0.36 -12.22 8.87
C THR A 234 0.94 -12.86 8.42
N LEU A 235 1.20 -12.79 7.12
CA LEU A 235 2.46 -13.22 6.53
C LEU A 235 3.10 -12.01 5.86
N ARG A 236 4.31 -11.63 6.28
CA ARG A 236 5.07 -10.58 5.59
C ARG A 236 6.27 -11.22 4.89
N LEU A 237 6.37 -10.96 3.59
CA LEU A 237 7.45 -11.43 2.72
C LEU A 237 8.34 -10.24 2.37
N THR A 238 9.65 -10.39 2.55
CA THR A 238 10.65 -9.38 2.15
C THR A 238 11.84 -10.08 1.52
N ALA A 239 12.37 -9.56 0.42
CA ALA A 239 13.63 -10.05 -0.13
C ALA A 239 14.77 -9.23 0.46
N GLN A 240 15.82 -9.89 0.93
CA GLN A 240 17.03 -9.22 1.42
C GLN A 240 18.25 -9.93 0.83
N ASN A 241 19.24 -9.14 0.43
CA ASN A 241 20.56 -9.66 0.12
C ASN A 241 21.41 -9.54 1.39
N HIS A 242 21.97 -10.65 1.87
CA HIS A 242 22.83 -10.62 3.05
C HIS A 242 24.24 -10.23 2.62
N ALA A 243 24.63 -8.97 2.87
CA ALA A 243 25.92 -8.43 2.41
C ALA A 243 27.17 -9.20 2.91
N LEU A 244 27.01 -10.05 3.93
CA LEU A 244 28.09 -10.84 4.55
C LEU A 244 27.96 -12.35 4.30
N ASP A 245 26.95 -12.82 3.56
CA ASP A 245 26.86 -14.23 3.19
C ASP A 245 27.56 -14.45 1.84
N PRO A 246 28.71 -15.13 1.78
CA PRO A 246 29.40 -15.42 0.52
C PRO A 246 28.60 -16.35 -0.40
N ARG A 247 27.57 -17.03 0.13
CA ARG A 247 26.57 -17.75 -0.66
C ARG A 247 25.43 -16.77 -0.88
N SER A 248 25.50 -16.03 -1.98
CA SER A 248 24.47 -15.07 -2.44
C SER A 248 23.17 -15.77 -2.82
N ASN A 249 22.60 -16.56 -1.91
CA ASN A 249 21.28 -17.12 -2.06
C ASN A 249 20.31 -15.97 -1.75
N ASN A 250 19.60 -15.46 -2.76
CA ASN A 250 18.58 -14.43 -2.53
C ASN A 250 17.56 -14.95 -1.52
N LEU A 251 17.57 -14.40 -0.29
CA LEU A 251 16.70 -14.91 0.77
C LEU A 251 15.36 -14.16 0.74
N LEU A 252 14.29 -14.93 0.55
CA LEU A 252 12.95 -14.48 0.90
C LEU A 252 12.77 -14.67 2.41
N HIS A 253 12.75 -13.57 3.15
CA HIS A 253 12.44 -13.57 4.57
C HIS A 253 10.94 -13.57 4.78
N VAL A 254 10.50 -14.46 5.68
CA VAL A 254 9.10 -14.65 6.01
C VAL A 254 8.90 -14.29 7.48
N ARG A 255 8.01 -13.34 7.77
CA ARG A 255 7.57 -13.00 9.12
C ARG A 255 6.11 -13.36 9.29
N VAL A 256 5.84 -14.28 10.22
CA VAL A 256 4.49 -14.66 10.62
C VAL A 256 4.07 -13.84 11.84
N GLY A 257 2.81 -13.44 11.89
CA GLY A 257 2.23 -12.71 13.00
C GLY A 257 0.74 -12.96 13.14
N ILE A 258 0.15 -12.36 14.17
CA ILE A 258 -1.29 -12.39 14.43
C ILE A 258 -1.76 -10.94 14.60
N ARG A 259 -2.91 -10.61 13.99
CA ARG A 259 -3.61 -9.33 14.17
C ARG A 259 -4.99 -9.57 14.76
N ARG A 260 -5.31 -8.85 15.84
CA ARG A 260 -6.64 -8.84 16.43
C ARG A 260 -7.47 -7.70 15.84
N TRP A 261 -8.68 -8.00 15.44
CA TRP A 261 -9.64 -7.03 14.94
C TRP A 261 -10.49 -6.49 16.09
N ALA A 262 -10.83 -5.21 16.00
CA ALA A 262 -11.67 -4.56 16.98
C ALA A 262 -13.04 -4.23 16.38
N ARG A 263 -14.10 -4.56 17.11
CA ARG A 263 -15.48 -4.16 16.79
C ARG A 263 -15.86 -2.82 17.43
N SER A 264 -15.14 -2.40 18.46
CA SER A 264 -15.35 -1.17 19.20
C SER A 264 -14.14 -0.25 19.08
N ASN A 265 -14.31 1.02 19.45
CA ASN A 265 -13.22 1.98 19.51
C ASN A 265 -12.13 1.48 20.47
N VAL A 266 -10.99 1.07 19.91
CA VAL A 266 -9.78 0.83 20.69
C VAL A 266 -9.07 2.18 20.76
N TRP A 267 -9.16 2.83 21.91
CA TRP A 267 -8.38 4.02 22.16
C TRP A 267 -7.02 3.63 22.72
N ASP A 268 -5.96 3.99 22.00
CA ASP A 268 -4.61 3.97 22.52
C ASP A 268 -3.89 5.22 22.03
N GLY A 269 -3.84 6.25 22.88
CA GLY A 269 -3.19 7.53 22.55
C GLY A 269 -1.69 7.42 22.30
N LYS A 270 -1.06 6.27 22.57
CA LYS A 270 0.37 6.03 22.34
C LYS A 270 0.64 5.20 21.08
N ARG A 271 -0.36 4.56 20.49
CA ARG A 271 -0.17 3.63 19.36
C ARG A 271 -0.87 4.10 18.10
N ALA A 272 -0.20 3.95 16.97
CA ALA A 272 -0.84 4.09 15.67
C ALA A 272 -1.78 2.89 15.45
N ILE A 273 -2.97 3.15 14.92
CA ILE A 273 -3.91 2.10 14.51
C ILE A 273 -3.80 1.96 13.00
N THR A 274 -3.70 0.71 12.53
CA THR A 274 -3.81 0.39 11.12
C THR A 274 -5.26 0.08 10.80
N ALA A 275 -5.87 0.86 9.91
CA ALA A 275 -7.17 0.56 9.36
C ALA A 275 -6.99 -0.19 8.03
N TYR A 276 -7.66 -1.32 7.89
CA TYR A 276 -7.78 -2.04 6.64
C TYR A 276 -9.08 -1.57 5.98
N LEU A 277 -8.95 -0.95 4.81
CA LEU A 277 -10.08 -0.48 4.05
C LEU A 277 -10.55 -1.63 3.16
N PHE A 278 -11.65 -2.25 3.59
CA PHE A 278 -12.40 -3.14 2.72
C PHE A 278 -13.31 -2.28 1.86
N THR A 279 -12.77 -1.75 0.76
CA THR A 279 -13.60 -1.07 -0.23
C THR A 279 -14.16 -2.13 -1.16
N PRO A 280 -15.50 -2.26 -1.33
CA PRO A 280 -16.06 -2.85 -2.54
C PRO A 280 -15.69 -1.90 -3.68
N SER A 281 -14.47 -2.01 -4.16
CA SER A 281 -14.05 -1.37 -5.40
C SER A 281 -14.80 -2.08 -6.52
N PRO A 282 -15.29 -1.39 -7.56
CA PRO A 282 -15.85 -2.05 -8.74
C PRO A 282 -14.84 -2.98 -9.42
N TRP A 283 -13.56 -2.83 -9.10
CA TRP A 283 -12.45 -3.68 -9.51
C TRP A 283 -12.07 -4.72 -8.46
N ALA A 284 -12.66 -4.68 -7.25
CA ALA A 284 -12.35 -5.61 -6.18
C ALA A 284 -13.13 -6.93 -6.31
N ASN A 285 -12.42 -8.00 -6.63
CA ASN A 285 -12.88 -9.37 -6.45
C ASN A 285 -12.34 -9.96 -5.14
N THR A 286 -12.60 -11.23 -4.88
CA THR A 286 -12.12 -11.95 -3.68
C THR A 286 -10.60 -12.04 -3.57
N THR A 287 -9.85 -11.76 -4.65
CA THR A 287 -8.38 -11.79 -4.71
C THR A 287 -7.76 -10.39 -4.60
N SER A 288 -8.57 -9.34 -4.56
CA SER A 288 -8.10 -7.96 -4.46
C SER A 288 -7.53 -7.66 -3.06
N PRO A 289 -6.33 -7.08 -2.94
CA PRO A 289 -5.79 -6.64 -1.67
C PRO A 289 -6.68 -5.70 -0.88
N PHE A 290 -6.49 -5.77 0.44
CA PHE A 290 -6.96 -4.72 1.33
C PHE A 290 -6.12 -3.46 1.16
N GLY A 291 -6.80 -2.34 0.93
CA GLY A 291 -6.21 -1.02 1.13
C GLY A 291 -5.80 -0.87 2.60
N ARG A 292 -4.68 -0.20 2.85
CA ARG A 292 -4.15 0.02 4.19
C ARG A 292 -3.99 1.50 4.47
N ALA A 293 -4.62 1.99 5.52
CA ALA A 293 -4.46 3.36 6.00
C ALA A 293 -3.81 3.35 7.39
N ARG A 294 -2.70 4.08 7.55
CA ARG A 294 -2.12 4.33 8.87
C ARG A 294 -2.82 5.52 9.51
N MET A 295 -3.48 5.29 10.62
CA MET A 295 -4.14 6.34 11.39
C MET A 295 -3.27 6.66 12.62
N LYS A 296 -2.83 7.91 12.72
CA LYS A 296 -2.25 8.44 13.95
C LYS A 296 -3.34 9.16 14.72
N TRP A 297 -3.54 8.77 15.97
CA TRP A 297 -4.37 9.54 16.87
C TRP A 297 -3.72 10.90 17.10
N GLN A 298 -4.45 11.96 16.79
CA GLN A 298 -4.11 13.29 17.28
C GLN A 298 -4.88 13.49 18.58
N PRO A 299 -4.20 13.73 19.72
CA PRO A 299 -4.91 14.15 20.92
C PRO A 299 -5.74 15.38 20.56
N GLY A 300 -7.01 15.39 20.96
CA GLY A 300 -7.83 16.60 20.82
C GLY A 300 -7.15 17.79 21.51
N PRO A 301 -7.54 19.04 21.18
CA PRO A 301 -6.95 20.23 21.78
C PRO A 301 -6.89 20.09 23.31
N GLN A 302 -5.71 20.34 23.89
CA GLN A 302 -5.51 20.28 25.34
C GLN A 302 -6.55 21.18 26.02
N GLY A 303 -7.30 20.62 26.99
CA GLY A 303 -8.27 21.37 27.79
C GLY A 303 -9.71 20.85 27.80
N LYS A 304 -10.09 19.88 26.95
CA LYS A 304 -11.44 19.25 27.03
C LYS A 304 -11.36 17.79 27.48
N LYS A 305 -11.34 17.57 28.79
CA LYS A 305 -11.51 16.27 29.48
C LYS A 305 -12.95 15.72 29.31
N ARG A 306 -13.45 15.60 28.08
CA ARG A 306 -14.65 14.79 27.83
C ARG A 306 -14.30 13.71 26.82
N PRO A 307 -14.72 12.45 27.04
CA PRO A 307 -14.58 11.40 26.04
C PRO A 307 -15.46 11.79 24.85
N ARG A 308 -14.87 12.51 23.88
CA ARG A 308 -15.54 12.76 22.61
C ARG A 308 -15.53 11.45 21.85
N ARG A 309 -16.71 11.00 21.42
CA ARG A 309 -16.83 10.01 20.35
C ARG A 309 -15.97 10.51 19.19
N ALA A 310 -14.97 9.73 18.79
CA ALA A 310 -14.29 9.97 17.52
C ALA A 310 -15.34 9.75 16.42
N VAL A 311 -15.88 10.83 15.88
CA VAL A 311 -16.73 10.78 14.70
C VAL A 311 -15.80 10.79 13.51
N PHE A 312 -15.61 9.63 12.90
CA PHE A 312 -14.87 9.50 11.66
C PHE A 312 -15.78 9.96 10.52
N ARG A 313 -15.37 10.98 9.76
CA ARG A 313 -16.05 11.37 8.53
C ARG A 313 -15.19 10.93 7.35
N LEU A 314 -15.68 9.92 6.63
CA LEU A 314 -15.23 9.63 5.28
C LEU A 314 -15.82 10.73 4.38
N THR A 315 -14.97 11.62 3.90
CA THR A 315 -15.39 12.64 2.95
C THR A 315 -15.30 12.04 1.55
N ARG A 316 -16.46 11.82 0.92
CA ARG A 316 -16.58 11.36 -0.48
C ARG A 316 -16.22 12.53 -1.39
N PHE A 317 -15.16 12.40 -2.16
CA PHE A 317 -14.90 13.29 -3.29
C PHE A 317 -15.53 12.68 -4.54
N SER A 318 -16.54 13.35 -5.09
CA SER A 318 -17.07 13.06 -6.42
C SER A 318 -16.59 14.17 -7.37
N GLY A 319 -15.63 13.84 -8.24
CA GLY A 319 -15.27 14.71 -9.36
C GLY A 319 -16.24 14.46 -10.51
N ARG A 320 -17.19 15.37 -10.76
CA ARG A 320 -18.02 15.30 -11.98
C ARG A 320 -17.20 15.78 -13.17
N ARG A 321 -16.80 14.89 -14.08
CA ARG A 321 -16.44 15.26 -15.46
C ARG A 321 -17.69 15.12 -16.33
N ARG A 322 -18.12 16.21 -16.97
CA ARG A 322 -19.03 16.14 -18.13
C ARG A 322 -18.17 16.02 -19.39
N ARG A 323 -18.03 14.82 -19.96
CA ARG A 323 -17.79 14.62 -21.40
C ARG A 323 -18.45 13.32 -21.86
N HIS A 324 -18.97 13.36 -23.09
CA HIS A 324 -19.87 12.39 -23.69
C HIS A 324 -19.47 10.93 -23.48
N GLY A 325 -20.41 10.15 -22.92
CA GLY A 325 -20.60 8.75 -23.31
C GLY A 325 -19.85 7.69 -22.52
N THR A 326 -19.81 7.79 -21.18
CA THR A 326 -19.93 6.70 -20.17
C THR A 326 -19.51 7.28 -18.82
N ASP A 327 -20.44 7.37 -17.86
CA ASP A 327 -20.15 7.88 -16.51
C ASP A 327 -19.42 6.80 -15.70
N HIS A 328 -18.12 7.03 -15.42
CA HIS A 328 -17.39 6.31 -14.39
C HIS A 328 -17.09 7.28 -13.23
N ASP A 329 -17.79 7.09 -12.11
CA ASP A 329 -17.53 7.81 -10.86
C ASP A 329 -16.24 7.27 -10.23
N ALA A 330 -15.12 8.00 -10.38
CA ALA A 330 -13.94 7.77 -9.56
C ALA A 330 -14.21 8.32 -8.14
N VAL A 331 -14.28 7.44 -7.14
CA VAL A 331 -14.53 7.81 -5.75
C VAL A 331 -13.23 7.81 -4.96
N ALA A 332 -12.76 8.99 -4.54
CA ALA A 332 -11.67 9.12 -3.58
C ALA A 332 -12.23 9.38 -2.18
N TYR A 333 -11.64 8.72 -1.17
CA TYR A 333 -12.01 8.88 0.23
C TYR A 333 -10.89 9.60 0.98
N GLN A 334 -11.20 10.77 1.54
CA GLN A 334 -10.33 11.42 2.52
C GLN A 334 -10.89 11.18 3.91
N VAL A 335 -10.09 10.62 4.81
CA VAL A 335 -10.44 10.48 6.22
C VAL A 335 -10.02 11.76 6.92
N SER A 336 -10.98 12.52 7.44
CA SER A 336 -10.74 13.75 8.18
C SER A 336 -11.41 13.70 9.56
N CYS A 337 -10.73 14.21 10.59
CA CYS A 337 -11.34 14.50 11.87
C CYS A 337 -11.96 15.90 11.80
N PRO A 338 -13.29 16.07 11.91
CA PRO A 338 -13.88 17.40 11.89
C PRO A 338 -13.51 18.16 13.17
N ALA A 339 -12.88 19.33 13.01
CA ALA A 339 -12.83 20.35 14.05
C ALA A 339 -14.23 20.99 14.16
N GLY A 340 -15.08 20.47 15.04
CA GLY A 340 -16.39 21.08 15.29
C GLY A 340 -16.23 22.47 15.91
N ARG A 341 -16.54 23.53 15.14
CA ARG A 341 -16.99 24.83 15.66
C ARG A 341 -18.44 24.67 16.10
N LEU A 342 -18.70 24.87 17.39
CA LEU A 342 -20.04 25.20 17.86
C LEU A 342 -20.13 26.73 17.84
N ARG A 343 -21.09 27.28 17.08
CA ARG A 343 -21.56 28.66 17.27
C ARG A 343 -22.27 28.72 18.62
N GLY A 344 -22.02 29.79 19.37
CA GLY A 344 -22.78 30.15 20.57
C GLY A 344 -24.18 30.62 20.21
#